data_AF-A0A3M1AMP5-F1
#
_entry.id   AF-A0A3M1AMP5-F1
#
_cell.length_a   1.000
_cell.length_b   1.000
_cell.length_c   1.000
_cell.angle_alpha   90.00
_cell.angle_beta   90.00
_cell.angle_gamma   90.00
#
_symmetry.space_group_name_H-M   'P 1'
#
loop_
_entity.id
_entity.type
_entity.pdbx_description
1 polymer ?
#
loop_
_entity_poly.entity_id
_entity_poly.type
_entity_poly.pdbx_seq_one_letter_code
_entity_poly.pdbx_strand_id
1 'polypeptide(L)'
;MEFEKLTGVQKAAILMVSLGIDVASHIMKLLPEADLVAITKEITNLQEIPSEIIDQVVEEFFQLLKAQEYVTIGGLEYASKALENAIGQKKAYDIVRQVQLAHDQQMRGFNLLKKADSNQILNLISNEHPQTIALVLAYLEPKQAANILANLSAELQHDVVYRIATMEKISSDLLEEIENVLKVQIEQVYTRELNEVGGTKAVAEILNMGGKSLEKPVLEEIQQRDSELAQEIRGLMFTFEDIQALDDRSIQ
;
A
#
# COMPACT_ATOMS: atom_id res chain seq x y z
N MET A 1 -15.67 47.31 -1.57
CA MET A 1 -16.13 46.08 -0.91
C MET A 1 -14.90 45.44 -0.28
N GLU A 2 -14.91 45.14 1.01
CA GLU A 2 -13.76 44.53 1.71
C GLU A 2 -14.14 43.12 2.13
N PHE A 3 -13.32 42.12 1.77
CA PHE A 3 -13.61 40.69 1.97
C PHE A 3 -13.85 40.31 3.44
N GLU A 4 -13.01 40.83 4.35
CA GLU A 4 -13.09 40.59 5.80
C GLU A 4 -14.40 41.07 6.45
N LYS A 5 -15.11 41.98 5.78
CA LYS A 5 -16.39 42.53 6.27
C LYS A 5 -17.61 41.82 5.67
N LEU A 6 -17.41 40.84 4.79
CA LEU A 6 -18.50 40.11 4.15
C LEU A 6 -19.08 39.06 5.08
N THR A 7 -20.40 39.05 5.17
CA THR A 7 -21.14 37.98 5.85
C THR A 7 -21.16 36.69 5.01
N GLY A 8 -21.39 35.55 5.64
CA GLY A 8 -21.49 34.26 4.92
C GLY A 8 -22.55 34.26 3.82
N VAL A 9 -23.69 34.94 4.03
CA VAL A 9 -24.76 35.06 3.03
C VAL A 9 -24.32 35.91 1.83
N GLN A 10 -23.56 36.99 2.08
CA GLN A 10 -22.98 37.81 1.02
C GLN A 10 -21.93 37.06 0.21
N LYS A 11 -21.08 36.29 0.87
CA LYS A 11 -20.09 35.43 0.20
C LYS A 11 -20.79 34.36 -0.64
N ALA A 12 -21.84 33.74 -0.12
CA ALA A 12 -22.65 32.78 -0.88
C ALA A 12 -23.31 33.43 -2.11
N ALA A 13 -23.85 34.65 -1.99
CA ALA A 13 -24.40 35.39 -3.11
C ALA A 13 -23.36 35.68 -4.19
N ILE A 14 -22.16 36.12 -3.81
CA ILE A 14 -21.04 36.36 -4.75
C ILE A 14 -20.63 35.06 -5.44
N LEU A 15 -20.56 33.95 -4.70
CA LEU A 15 -20.26 32.62 -5.25
C LEU A 15 -21.33 32.17 -6.27
N MET A 16 -22.62 32.36 -5.99
CA MET A 16 -23.69 32.04 -6.94
C MET A 16 -23.55 32.85 -8.25
N VAL A 17 -23.19 34.13 -8.14
CA VAL A 17 -22.96 34.98 -9.32
C VAL A 17 -21.71 34.52 -10.10
N SER A 18 -20.62 34.16 -9.42
CA SER A 18 -19.38 33.74 -10.08
C SER A 18 -19.49 32.37 -10.78
N LEU A 19 -20.34 31.47 -10.28
CA LEU A 19 -20.62 30.16 -10.89
C LEU A 19 -21.50 30.25 -12.15
N GLY A 20 -22.15 31.39 -12.38
CA GLY A 20 -23.06 31.58 -13.50
C GLY A 20 -24.45 30.97 -13.31
N ILE A 21 -25.39 31.44 -14.12
CA ILE A 21 -26.84 31.18 -13.96
C ILE A 21 -27.17 29.69 -13.99
N ASP A 22 -26.56 28.92 -14.90
CA ASP A 22 -26.87 27.51 -15.06
C ASP A 22 -26.53 26.72 -13.79
N VAL A 23 -25.31 26.86 -13.28
CA VAL A 23 -24.85 26.14 -12.09
C VAL A 23 -25.57 26.64 -10.84
N ALA A 24 -25.67 27.95 -10.67
CA ALA A 24 -26.35 28.56 -9.53
C ALA A 24 -27.81 28.09 -9.42
N SER A 25 -28.52 27.98 -10.55
CA SER A 25 -29.93 27.54 -10.54
C SER A 25 -30.12 26.11 -10.03
N HIS A 26 -29.15 25.22 -10.28
CA HIS A 26 -29.20 23.85 -9.76
C HIS A 26 -28.95 23.82 -8.25
N ILE A 27 -28.02 24.65 -7.76
CA ILE A 27 -27.73 24.75 -6.32
C ILE A 27 -28.93 25.36 -5.59
N MET A 28 -29.51 26.44 -6.12
CA MET A 28 -30.66 27.11 -5.51
C MET A 28 -31.88 26.18 -5.36
N LYS A 29 -32.12 25.25 -6.28
CA LYS A 29 -33.22 24.26 -6.16
C LYS A 29 -33.10 23.36 -4.93
N LEU A 30 -31.89 23.20 -4.37
CA LEU A 30 -31.61 22.31 -3.25
C LEU A 30 -31.63 23.04 -1.90
N LEU A 31 -31.77 24.36 -1.90
CA LEU A 31 -31.72 25.17 -0.69
C LEU A 31 -33.11 25.32 -0.04
N PRO A 32 -33.18 25.37 1.31
CA PRO A 32 -34.38 25.77 2.03
C PRO A 32 -34.88 27.16 1.60
N GLU A 33 -36.20 27.37 1.69
CA GLU A 33 -36.84 28.63 1.26
C GLU A 33 -36.27 29.87 1.97
N ALA A 34 -35.97 29.77 3.27
CA ALA A 34 -35.38 30.87 4.03
C ALA A 34 -34.01 31.31 3.47
N ASP A 35 -33.17 30.35 3.07
CA ASP A 35 -31.83 30.61 2.54
C ASP A 35 -31.92 31.18 1.12
N LEU A 36 -32.88 30.69 0.32
CA LEU A 36 -33.16 31.24 -1.01
C LEU A 36 -33.50 32.72 -0.96
N VAL A 37 -34.39 33.11 -0.05
CA VAL A 37 -34.79 34.52 0.13
C VAL A 37 -33.58 35.36 0.57
N ALA A 38 -32.79 34.87 1.51
CA ALA A 38 -31.63 35.58 2.02
C ALA A 38 -30.55 35.80 0.95
N ILE A 39 -30.19 34.74 0.22
CA ILE A 39 -29.17 34.79 -0.84
C ILE A 39 -29.66 35.65 -2.01
N THR A 40 -30.93 35.49 -2.43
CA THR A 40 -31.49 36.28 -3.53
C THR A 40 -31.48 37.78 -3.22
N LYS A 41 -31.83 38.15 -1.97
CA LYS A 41 -31.77 39.54 -1.53
C LYS A 41 -30.36 40.11 -1.65
N GLU A 42 -29.34 39.38 -1.23
CA GLU A 42 -27.96 39.82 -1.37
C GLU A 42 -27.55 39.91 -2.84
N ILE A 43 -27.90 38.93 -3.69
CA ILE A 43 -27.63 38.99 -5.15
C ILE A 43 -28.20 40.26 -5.78
N THR A 44 -29.42 40.67 -5.41
CA THR A 44 -30.03 41.91 -5.94
C THR A 44 -29.32 43.19 -5.49
N ASN A 45 -28.60 43.14 -4.38
CA ASN A 45 -27.82 44.27 -3.86
C ASN A 45 -26.38 44.29 -4.40
N LEU A 46 -25.93 43.24 -5.07
CA LEU A 46 -24.63 43.20 -5.74
C LEU A 46 -24.70 44.01 -7.03
N GLN A 47 -23.86 45.03 -7.15
CA GLN A 47 -23.76 45.87 -8.35
C GLN A 47 -22.51 45.52 -9.16
N GLU A 48 -21.36 45.95 -8.69
CA GLU A 48 -20.07 45.68 -9.32
C GLU A 48 -19.16 45.03 -8.27
N ILE A 49 -18.70 43.82 -8.56
CA ILE A 49 -17.88 43.02 -7.65
C ILE A 49 -16.46 43.02 -8.21
N PRO A 50 -15.46 43.56 -7.47
CA PRO A 50 -14.08 43.48 -7.89
C PRO A 50 -13.64 42.02 -8.06
N SER A 51 -12.87 41.72 -9.11
CA SER A 51 -12.39 40.35 -9.37
C SER A 51 -11.62 39.76 -8.19
N GLU A 52 -10.85 40.58 -7.48
CA GLU A 52 -10.10 40.19 -6.29
C GLU A 52 -11.00 39.65 -5.17
N ILE A 53 -12.21 40.19 -5.03
CA ILE A 53 -13.19 39.71 -4.03
C ILE A 53 -13.80 38.38 -4.49
N ILE A 54 -14.06 38.22 -5.79
CA ILE A 54 -14.55 36.96 -6.35
C ILE A 54 -13.52 35.86 -6.11
N ASP A 55 -12.26 36.11 -6.43
CA ASP A 55 -11.16 35.15 -6.25
C ASP A 55 -11.01 34.74 -4.78
N GLN A 56 -11.09 35.70 -3.85
CA GLN A 56 -11.01 35.41 -2.41
C GLN A 56 -12.20 34.58 -1.90
N VAL A 57 -13.42 34.84 -2.38
CA VAL A 57 -14.61 34.06 -2.02
C VAL A 57 -14.54 32.63 -2.57
N VAL A 58 -14.06 32.47 -3.80
CA VAL A 58 -13.89 31.15 -4.42
C VAL A 58 -12.79 30.35 -3.73
N GLU A 59 -11.66 30.99 -3.40
CA GLU A 59 -10.56 30.34 -2.68
C GLU A 59 -11.00 29.90 -1.28
N GLU A 60 -11.70 30.75 -0.52
CA GLU A 60 -12.23 30.38 0.80
C GLU A 60 -13.20 29.20 0.71
N PHE A 61 -14.11 29.20 -0.27
CA PHE A 61 -15.02 28.07 -0.51
C PHE A 61 -14.26 26.78 -0.81
N PHE A 62 -13.22 26.85 -1.65
CA PHE A 62 -12.39 25.70 -1.98
C PHE A 62 -11.59 25.17 -0.77
N GLN A 63 -11.10 26.05 0.10
CA GLN A 63 -10.45 25.65 1.34
C GLN A 63 -11.44 24.99 2.32
N LEU A 64 -12.69 25.47 2.38
CA LEU A 64 -13.74 24.82 3.17
C LEU A 64 -14.10 23.43 2.64
N LEU A 65 -14.13 23.25 1.31
CA LEU A 65 -14.28 21.94 0.69
C LEU A 65 -13.12 21.01 1.07
N LYS A 66 -11.88 21.47 0.94
CA LYS A 66 -10.69 20.70 1.33
C LYS A 66 -10.66 20.33 2.81
N ALA A 67 -11.10 21.24 3.68
CA ALA A 67 -11.17 21.00 5.12
C ALA A 67 -12.24 19.96 5.49
N GLN A 68 -13.34 19.88 4.72
CA GLN A 68 -14.34 18.81 4.84
C GLN A 68 -13.89 17.50 4.15
N GLU A 69 -13.06 17.59 3.10
CA GLU A 69 -12.48 16.48 2.34
C GLU A 69 -11.21 15.87 2.99
N TYR A 70 -11.21 15.65 4.32
CA TYR A 70 -10.28 14.67 4.91
C TYR A 70 -10.60 13.21 4.49
N VAL A 71 -11.45 13.02 3.47
CA VAL A 71 -11.81 11.73 2.86
C VAL A 71 -11.83 11.83 1.32
N THR A 72 -10.76 12.34 0.70
CA THR A 72 -10.49 12.00 -0.72
C THR A 72 -9.93 10.58 -0.80
N ILE A 73 -10.82 9.59 -0.71
CA ILE A 73 -10.51 8.22 -1.08
C ILE A 73 -11.29 7.94 -2.37
N GLY A 74 -10.60 8.08 -3.51
CA GLY A 74 -11.01 7.38 -4.72
C GLY A 74 -10.96 5.87 -4.50
N GLY A 75 -11.33 5.08 -5.51
CA GLY A 75 -11.35 3.62 -5.40
C GLY A 75 -12.74 3.05 -5.65
N LEU A 76 -12.91 1.77 -5.31
CA LEU A 76 -14.05 0.98 -5.76
C LEU A 76 -15.39 1.57 -5.32
N GLU A 77 -15.47 2.15 -4.13
CA GLU A 77 -16.70 2.73 -3.59
C GLU A 77 -17.11 4.02 -4.32
N TYR A 78 -16.15 4.92 -4.58
CA TYR A 78 -16.39 6.13 -5.38
C TYR A 78 -16.80 5.77 -6.81
N ALA A 79 -16.06 4.85 -7.45
CA ALA A 79 -16.37 4.38 -8.80
C ALA A 79 -17.76 3.72 -8.86
N SER A 80 -18.13 2.94 -7.84
CA SER A 80 -19.46 2.33 -7.74
C SER A 80 -20.55 3.39 -7.66
N LYS A 81 -20.46 4.34 -6.72
CA LYS A 81 -21.45 5.43 -6.58
C LYS A 81 -21.56 6.29 -7.84
N ALA A 82 -20.43 6.59 -8.48
CA ALA A 82 -20.40 7.34 -9.73
C ALA A 82 -21.11 6.59 -10.87
N LEU A 83 -20.86 5.28 -11.01
CA LEU A 83 -21.52 4.43 -12.01
C LEU A 83 -23.01 4.25 -11.71
N GLU A 84 -23.40 4.08 -10.45
CA GLU A 84 -24.81 3.96 -10.06
C GLU A 84 -25.62 5.18 -10.50
N ASN A 85 -25.07 6.38 -10.30
CA ASN A 85 -25.70 7.63 -10.71
C ASN A 85 -25.71 7.83 -12.23
N ALA A 86 -24.68 7.37 -12.95
CA ALA A 86 -24.56 7.61 -14.38
C ALA A 86 -25.36 6.63 -15.26
N ILE A 87 -25.41 5.34 -14.88
CA ILE A 87 -25.93 4.26 -15.74
C ILE A 87 -26.93 3.33 -15.03
N GLY A 88 -27.27 3.64 -13.78
CA GLY A 88 -28.21 2.89 -12.96
C GLY A 88 -27.59 1.68 -12.26
N GLN A 89 -28.19 1.31 -11.13
CA GLN A 89 -27.63 0.39 -10.14
C GLN A 89 -27.23 -0.99 -10.70
N LYS A 90 -28.08 -1.56 -11.57
CA LYS A 90 -27.84 -2.89 -12.14
C LYS A 90 -26.61 -2.95 -13.04
N LYS A 91 -26.46 -1.99 -13.95
CA LYS A 91 -25.30 -1.93 -14.87
C LYS A 91 -24.02 -1.52 -14.14
N ALA A 92 -24.13 -0.64 -13.15
CA ALA A 92 -23.01 -0.28 -12.29
C ALA A 92 -22.44 -1.50 -11.57
N TYR A 93 -23.30 -2.33 -10.95
CA TYR A 93 -22.89 -3.56 -10.29
C TYR A 93 -22.14 -4.51 -11.22
N ASP A 94 -22.64 -4.74 -12.45
CA ASP A 94 -22.00 -5.63 -13.42
C ASP A 94 -20.60 -5.14 -13.83
N ILE A 95 -20.45 -3.83 -14.06
CA ILE A 95 -19.15 -3.23 -14.44
C ILE A 95 -18.16 -3.26 -13.27
N VAL A 96 -18.60 -2.89 -12.07
CA VAL A 96 -17.76 -2.93 -10.85
C VAL A 96 -17.28 -4.36 -10.60
N ARG A 97 -18.17 -5.34 -10.69
CA ARG A 97 -17.83 -6.77 -10.55
C ARG A 97 -16.83 -7.21 -11.62
N GLN A 98 -16.98 -6.78 -12.87
CA GLN A 98 -16.05 -7.12 -13.94
C GLN A 98 -14.65 -6.54 -13.69
N VAL A 99 -14.56 -5.28 -13.27
CA VAL A 99 -13.29 -4.62 -12.93
C VAL A 99 -12.63 -5.31 -11.73
N GLN A 100 -13.41 -5.69 -10.73
CA GLN A 100 -12.91 -6.38 -9.54
C GLN A 100 -12.38 -7.77 -9.88
N LEU A 101 -13.09 -8.55 -10.70
CA LEU A 101 -12.61 -9.85 -11.19
C LEU A 101 -11.33 -9.73 -12.03
N ALA A 102 -11.20 -8.69 -12.85
CA ALA A 102 -9.99 -8.44 -13.62
C ALA A 102 -8.80 -8.08 -12.72
N HIS A 103 -9.04 -7.27 -11.68
CA HIS A 103 -8.04 -6.93 -10.67
C HIS A 103 -7.61 -8.17 -9.87
N ASP A 104 -8.55 -9.00 -9.43
CA ASP A 104 -8.27 -10.23 -8.69
C ASP A 104 -7.52 -11.25 -9.55
N GLN A 105 -7.82 -11.34 -10.85
CA GLN A 105 -7.04 -12.14 -11.79
C GLN A 105 -5.59 -11.67 -11.91
N GLN A 106 -5.35 -10.35 -11.88
CA GLN A 106 -4.00 -9.78 -11.89
C GLN A 106 -3.23 -10.04 -10.58
N MET A 107 -3.96 -10.23 -9.47
CA MET A 107 -3.43 -10.41 -8.12
C MET A 107 -3.45 -11.87 -7.62
N ARG A 108 -3.75 -12.85 -8.48
CA ARG A 108 -3.65 -14.27 -8.12
C ARG A 108 -2.24 -14.61 -7.63
N GLY A 109 -2.13 -15.38 -6.55
CA GLY A 109 -0.85 -15.73 -5.92
C GLY A 109 0.20 -16.26 -6.91
N PHE A 110 -0.22 -17.09 -7.87
CA PHE A 110 0.68 -17.60 -8.92
C PHE A 110 1.15 -16.54 -9.92
N ASN A 111 0.35 -15.52 -10.23
CA ASN A 111 0.78 -14.42 -11.09
C ASN A 111 1.83 -13.53 -10.40
N LEU A 112 1.79 -13.41 -9.08
CA LEU A 112 2.85 -12.75 -8.30
C LEU A 112 4.13 -13.59 -8.32
N LEU A 113 4.03 -14.92 -8.21
CA LEU A 113 5.18 -15.81 -8.31
C LEU A 113 5.90 -15.71 -9.66
N LYS A 114 5.18 -15.52 -10.77
CA LYS A 114 5.80 -15.30 -12.09
C LYS A 114 6.68 -14.04 -12.16
N LYS A 115 6.45 -13.06 -11.28
CA LYS A 115 7.21 -11.81 -11.22
C LYS A 115 8.34 -11.82 -10.18
N ALA A 116 8.28 -12.72 -9.20
CA ALA A 116 9.27 -12.83 -8.13
C ALA A 116 10.57 -13.49 -8.61
N ASP A 117 11.69 -13.19 -7.95
CA ASP A 117 12.98 -13.82 -8.25
C ASP A 117 12.98 -15.31 -7.85
N SER A 118 13.73 -16.13 -8.60
CA SER A 118 13.83 -17.57 -8.33
C SER A 118 14.31 -17.88 -6.90
N ASN A 119 15.21 -17.06 -6.33
CA ASN A 119 15.70 -17.29 -4.96
C ASN A 119 14.64 -16.95 -3.91
N GLN A 120 13.82 -15.92 -4.15
CA GLN A 120 12.73 -15.56 -3.24
C GLN A 120 11.69 -16.69 -3.18
N ILE A 121 11.34 -17.26 -4.34
CA ILE A 121 10.41 -18.39 -4.41
C ILE A 121 11.02 -19.62 -3.75
N LEU A 122 12.30 -19.91 -4.01
CA LEU A 122 13.01 -21.02 -3.39
C LEU A 122 12.96 -20.92 -1.86
N ASN A 123 13.25 -19.75 -1.29
CA ASN A 123 13.20 -19.53 0.16
C ASN A 123 11.80 -19.75 0.74
N LEU A 124 10.76 -19.38 -0.01
CA LEU A 124 9.37 -19.55 0.40
C LEU A 124 8.94 -21.03 0.40
N ILE A 125 9.36 -21.81 -0.59
CA ILE A 125 8.87 -23.18 -0.77
C ILE A 125 9.81 -24.28 -0.25
N SER A 126 11.05 -23.97 0.15
CA SER A 126 12.05 -25.00 0.49
C SER A 126 11.67 -25.87 1.68
N ASN A 127 10.84 -25.36 2.60
CA ASN A 127 10.36 -26.10 3.77
C ASN A 127 8.94 -26.65 3.60
N GLU A 128 8.35 -26.51 2.41
CA GLU A 128 7.00 -26.97 2.13
C GLU A 128 6.97 -28.45 1.74
N HIS A 129 5.78 -29.06 1.83
CA HIS A 129 5.60 -30.46 1.43
C HIS A 129 5.87 -30.63 -0.10
N PRO A 130 6.48 -31.75 -0.56
CA PRO A 130 6.82 -31.95 -1.98
C PRO A 130 5.66 -31.75 -2.97
N GLN A 131 4.43 -32.04 -2.53
CA GLN A 131 3.22 -31.78 -3.31
C GLN A 131 2.95 -30.28 -3.54
N THR A 132 3.19 -29.45 -2.53
CA THR A 132 3.05 -27.99 -2.62
C THR A 132 4.11 -27.40 -3.53
N ILE A 133 5.36 -27.87 -3.40
CA ILE A 133 6.47 -27.48 -4.27
C ILE A 133 6.15 -27.83 -5.72
N ALA A 134 5.68 -29.07 -5.98
CA ALA A 134 5.26 -29.51 -7.31
C ALA A 134 4.15 -28.64 -7.90
N LEU A 135 3.14 -28.30 -7.10
CA LEU A 135 2.08 -27.41 -7.52
C LEU A 135 2.60 -26.02 -7.89
N VAL A 136 3.46 -25.44 -7.05
CA VAL A 136 4.06 -24.13 -7.34
C VAL A 136 4.84 -24.16 -8.65
N LEU A 137 5.76 -25.12 -8.81
CA LEU A 137 6.58 -25.23 -10.01
C LEU A 137 5.76 -25.47 -11.29
N ALA A 138 4.65 -26.20 -11.21
CA ALA A 138 3.76 -26.44 -12.36
C ALA A 138 3.08 -25.16 -12.89
N TYR A 139 2.99 -24.10 -12.08
CA TYR A 139 2.38 -22.82 -12.45
C TYR A 139 3.40 -21.73 -12.86
N LEU A 140 4.70 -22.01 -12.73
CA LEU A 140 5.77 -21.10 -13.13
C LEU A 140 6.15 -21.25 -14.61
N GLU A 141 6.85 -20.23 -15.14
CA GLU A 141 7.48 -20.35 -16.46
C GLU A 141 8.57 -21.44 -16.43
N PRO A 142 8.70 -22.29 -17.47
CA PRO A 142 9.61 -23.45 -17.45
C PRO A 142 11.04 -23.12 -17.07
N LYS A 143 11.54 -21.95 -17.49
CA LYS A 143 12.90 -21.48 -17.15
C LYS A 143 13.05 -21.19 -15.65
N GLN A 144 12.05 -20.56 -15.04
CA GLN A 144 12.05 -20.22 -13.62
C GLN A 144 11.91 -21.49 -12.77
N ALA A 145 11.03 -22.41 -13.18
CA ALA A 145 10.85 -23.70 -12.52
C ALA A 145 12.14 -24.54 -12.54
N ALA A 146 12.84 -24.58 -13.69
CA ALA A 146 14.11 -25.29 -13.82
C ALA A 146 15.20 -24.73 -12.90
N ASN A 147 15.29 -23.40 -12.80
CA ASN A 147 16.24 -22.74 -11.89
C ASN A 147 15.96 -23.09 -10.42
N ILE A 148 14.70 -23.07 -10.00
CA ILE A 148 14.33 -23.41 -8.61
C ILE A 148 14.60 -24.89 -8.34
N LEU A 149 14.18 -25.77 -9.25
CA LEU A 149 14.39 -27.21 -9.14
C LEU A 149 15.88 -27.54 -8.98
N ALA A 150 16.77 -26.89 -9.74
CA ALA A 150 18.21 -27.10 -9.67
C ALA A 150 18.84 -26.77 -8.30
N ASN A 151 18.17 -25.94 -7.49
CA ASN A 151 18.64 -25.53 -6.17
C ASN A 151 17.95 -26.29 -5.01
N LEU A 152 17.02 -27.20 -5.30
CA LEU A 152 16.45 -28.11 -4.30
C LEU A 152 17.41 -29.27 -3.99
N SER A 153 17.22 -29.92 -2.84
CA SER A 153 17.96 -31.14 -2.51
C SER A 153 17.64 -32.27 -3.52
N ALA A 154 18.60 -33.17 -3.73
CA ALA A 154 18.44 -34.26 -4.70
C ALA A 154 17.19 -35.11 -4.40
N GLU A 155 16.90 -35.38 -3.13
CA GLU A 155 15.69 -36.14 -2.74
C GLU A 155 14.41 -35.42 -3.15
N LEU A 156 14.31 -34.11 -2.87
CA LEU A 156 13.16 -33.30 -3.25
C LEU A 156 13.01 -33.17 -4.77
N GLN A 157 14.11 -33.03 -5.51
CA GLN A 157 14.07 -32.93 -6.98
C GLN A 157 13.32 -34.10 -7.62
N HIS A 158 13.64 -35.33 -7.21
CA HIS A 158 13.03 -36.54 -7.78
C HIS A 158 11.54 -36.63 -7.43
N ASP A 159 11.17 -36.41 -6.17
CA ASP A 159 9.76 -36.51 -5.73
C ASP A 159 8.90 -35.42 -6.37
N VAL A 160 9.40 -34.19 -6.41
CA VAL A 160 8.71 -33.04 -7.02
C VAL A 160 8.48 -33.25 -8.51
N VAL A 161 9.50 -33.70 -9.27
CA VAL A 161 9.35 -33.97 -10.71
C VAL A 161 8.36 -35.09 -10.97
N TYR A 162 8.41 -36.17 -10.18
CA TYR A 162 7.47 -37.28 -10.30
C TYR A 162 6.02 -36.83 -10.06
N ARG A 163 5.80 -35.98 -9.05
CA ARG A 163 4.49 -35.40 -8.76
C ARG A 163 4.01 -34.49 -9.89
N ILE A 164 4.84 -33.59 -10.40
CA ILE A 164 4.48 -32.74 -11.56
C ILE A 164 4.03 -33.61 -12.75
N ALA A 165 4.72 -34.71 -13.01
CA ALA A 165 4.41 -35.61 -14.10
C ALA A 165 3.13 -36.46 -13.90
N THR A 166 2.71 -36.68 -12.64
CA THR A 166 1.57 -37.56 -12.30
C THR A 166 0.35 -36.81 -11.77
N MET A 167 0.46 -35.49 -11.58
CA MET A 167 -0.64 -34.65 -11.09
C MET A 167 -1.80 -34.59 -12.11
N GLU A 168 -2.99 -34.90 -11.62
CA GLU A 168 -4.25 -34.73 -12.36
C GLU A 168 -4.82 -33.31 -12.18
N LYS A 169 -6.02 -33.07 -12.72
CA LYS A 169 -6.71 -31.78 -12.57
C LYS A 169 -7.04 -31.50 -11.11
N ILE A 170 -6.63 -30.32 -10.64
CA ILE A 170 -6.95 -29.80 -9.31
C ILE A 170 -8.30 -29.08 -9.38
N SER A 171 -9.12 -29.21 -8.33
CA SER A 171 -10.38 -28.47 -8.25
C SER A 171 -10.12 -26.97 -8.16
N SER A 172 -11.02 -26.17 -8.75
CA SER A 172 -10.96 -24.70 -8.70
C SER A 172 -10.88 -24.19 -7.26
N ASP A 173 -11.65 -24.80 -6.37
CA ASP A 173 -11.84 -24.31 -5.00
C ASP A 173 -10.56 -24.52 -4.18
N LEU A 174 -9.87 -25.65 -4.38
CA LEU A 174 -8.59 -25.94 -3.73
C LEU A 174 -7.48 -25.04 -4.28
N LEU A 175 -7.51 -24.76 -5.58
CA LEU A 175 -6.55 -23.85 -6.21
C LEU A 175 -6.68 -22.43 -5.63
N GLU A 176 -7.92 -21.95 -5.45
CA GLU A 176 -8.20 -20.62 -4.89
C GLU A 176 -7.74 -20.51 -3.42
N GLU A 177 -7.93 -21.56 -2.62
CA GLU A 177 -7.43 -21.60 -1.24
C GLU A 177 -5.90 -21.52 -1.17
N ILE A 178 -5.21 -22.25 -2.06
CA ILE A 178 -3.75 -22.22 -2.15
C ILE A 178 -3.24 -20.87 -2.67
N GLU A 179 -3.93 -20.26 -3.65
CA GLU A 179 -3.61 -18.92 -4.15
C GLU A 179 -3.69 -17.87 -3.04
N ASN A 180 -4.69 -17.95 -2.16
CA ASN A 180 -4.86 -17.03 -1.05
C ASN A 180 -3.73 -17.15 -0.02
N VAL A 181 -3.32 -18.38 0.32
CA VAL A 181 -2.20 -18.62 1.24
C VAL A 181 -0.89 -18.11 0.63
N LEU A 182 -0.62 -18.42 -0.64
CA LEU A 182 0.57 -17.95 -1.35
C LEU A 182 0.63 -16.42 -1.42
N LYS A 183 -0.50 -15.75 -1.68
CA LYS A 183 -0.57 -14.29 -1.70
C LYS A 183 -0.12 -13.68 -0.38
N VAL A 184 -0.64 -14.17 0.75
CA VAL A 184 -0.27 -13.67 2.09
C VAL A 184 1.22 -13.89 2.37
N GLN A 185 1.76 -15.06 2.04
CA GLN A 185 3.19 -15.34 2.24
C GLN A 185 4.09 -14.46 1.36
N ILE A 186 3.72 -14.24 0.09
CA ILE A 186 4.46 -13.38 -0.83
C ILE A 186 4.42 -11.92 -0.38
N GLU A 187 3.25 -11.41 0.01
CA GLU A 187 3.11 -10.06 0.54
C GLU A 187 3.98 -9.84 1.78
N GLN A 188 4.12 -10.85 2.65
CA GLN A 188 5.04 -10.79 3.79
C GLN A 188 6.50 -10.72 3.37
N VAL A 189 6.91 -11.45 2.34
CA VAL A 189 8.30 -11.41 1.81
C VAL A 189 8.59 -10.05 1.15
N TYR A 190 7.69 -9.55 0.30
CA TYR A 190 7.83 -8.24 -0.33
C TYR A 190 7.81 -7.08 0.69
N THR A 191 7.03 -7.21 1.77
CA THR A 191 6.97 -6.19 2.84
C THR A 191 8.22 -6.20 3.71
N ARG A 192 8.90 -7.35 3.87
CA ARG A 192 10.18 -7.44 4.59
C ARG A 192 11.32 -6.77 3.82
N GLU A 193 11.37 -6.92 2.50
CA GLU A 193 12.41 -6.25 1.68
C GLU A 193 12.25 -4.73 1.60
N LEU A 194 11.04 -4.18 1.79
CA LEU A 194 10.81 -2.72 1.81
C LEU A 194 11.08 -2.06 3.17
N ASN A 195 11.21 -2.83 4.26
CA ASN A 195 11.30 -2.29 5.63
C ASN A 195 12.64 -2.51 6.36
N GLU A 196 13.62 -3.23 5.78
CA GLU A 196 14.94 -3.45 6.40
C GLU A 196 16.10 -2.92 5.55
N VAL A 197 16.00 -1.71 4.99
CA VAL A 197 17.18 -0.99 4.49
C VAL A 197 17.87 -0.28 5.67
N GLY A 198 18.51 -1.06 6.54
CA GLY A 198 19.29 -0.56 7.67
C GLY A 198 18.71 -0.90 9.05
N GLY A 199 19.35 -0.35 10.10
CA GLY A 199 19.03 -0.62 11.50
C GLY A 199 20.21 -1.19 12.28
N THR A 200 20.05 -1.29 13.60
CA THR A 200 21.13 -1.67 14.53
C THR A 200 21.71 -3.06 14.24
N LYS A 201 20.88 -4.00 13.77
CA LYS A 201 21.31 -5.34 13.35
C LYS A 201 22.24 -5.34 12.13
N ALA A 202 21.86 -4.62 11.06
CA ALA A 202 22.68 -4.54 9.85
C ALA A 202 24.04 -3.88 10.14
N VAL A 203 24.06 -2.85 10.99
CA VAL A 203 25.31 -2.20 11.42
C VAL A 203 26.16 -3.16 12.27
N ALA A 204 25.54 -3.91 13.19
CA ALA A 204 26.25 -4.89 14.02
C ALA A 204 26.92 -5.99 13.17
N GLU A 205 26.23 -6.51 12.15
CA GLU A 205 26.80 -7.51 11.22
C GLU A 205 27.97 -6.96 10.41
N ILE A 206 27.86 -5.74 9.88
CA ILE A 206 28.94 -5.07 9.15
C ILE A 206 30.18 -4.87 10.05
N LEU A 207 29.98 -4.44 11.29
CA LEU A 207 31.09 -4.20 12.22
C LEU A 207 31.73 -5.52 12.70
N ASN A 208 30.94 -6.58 12.91
CA ASN A 208 31.46 -7.91 13.22
C ASN A 208 32.38 -8.45 12.11
N MET A 209 32.06 -8.19 10.83
CA MET A 209 32.89 -8.60 9.69
C MET A 209 34.07 -7.64 9.40
N GLY A 210 33.93 -6.36 9.72
CA GLY A 210 34.91 -5.31 9.46
C GLY A 210 36.12 -5.29 10.42
N GLY A 211 36.07 -6.08 11.50
CA GLY A 211 37.15 -6.26 12.47
C GLY A 211 37.38 -5.06 13.40
N LYS A 212 38.18 -5.27 14.46
CA LYS A 212 38.39 -4.31 15.57
C LYS A 212 38.88 -2.92 15.13
N SER A 213 39.51 -2.81 13.96
CA SER A 213 40.00 -1.55 13.39
C SER A 213 38.89 -0.64 12.85
N LEU A 214 37.76 -1.21 12.42
CA LEU A 214 36.59 -0.46 11.93
C LEU A 214 35.56 -0.28 13.04
N GLU A 215 35.36 -1.32 13.85
CA GLU A 215 34.39 -1.36 14.95
C GLU A 215 34.55 -0.21 15.95
N LYS A 216 35.74 -0.09 16.58
CA LYS A 216 35.98 0.88 17.66
C LYS A 216 35.73 2.34 17.24
N PRO A 217 36.36 2.86 16.16
CA PRO A 217 36.17 4.26 15.80
C PRO A 217 34.72 4.56 15.37
N VAL A 218 34.04 3.60 14.74
CA VAL A 218 32.64 3.78 14.31
C VAL A 218 31.69 3.77 15.50
N LEU A 219 31.84 2.85 16.45
CA LEU A 219 31.02 2.83 17.66
C LEU A 219 31.26 4.03 18.58
N GLU A 220 32.49 4.53 18.68
CA GLU A 220 32.82 5.74 19.44
C GLU A 220 32.13 6.99 18.86
N GLU A 221 32.15 7.13 17.52
CA GLU A 221 31.48 8.23 16.82
C GLU A 221 29.95 8.13 16.94
N ILE A 222 29.38 6.93 16.85
CA ILE A 222 27.94 6.71 17.07
C ILE A 222 27.58 7.03 18.51
N GLN A 223 28.37 6.59 19.50
CA GLN A 223 28.10 6.83 20.92
C GLN A 223 28.13 8.32 21.29
N GLN A 224 28.97 9.13 20.62
CA GLN A 224 28.99 10.58 20.82
C GLN A 224 27.72 11.27 20.29
N ARG A 225 27.11 10.71 19.24
CA ARG A 225 25.89 11.25 18.64
C ARG A 225 24.62 10.73 19.32
N ASP A 226 24.63 9.44 19.65
CA ASP A 226 23.51 8.70 20.22
C ASP A 226 24.03 7.50 21.03
N SER A 227 24.04 7.67 22.35
CA SER A 227 24.53 6.64 23.27
C SER A 227 23.61 5.43 23.38
N GLU A 228 22.31 5.60 23.13
CA GLU A 228 21.32 4.51 23.21
C GLU A 228 21.46 3.61 21.99
N LEU A 229 21.55 4.22 20.80
CA LEU A 229 21.79 3.51 19.54
C LEU A 229 23.12 2.73 19.55
N ALA A 230 24.20 3.32 20.09
CA ALA A 230 25.47 2.62 20.23
C ALA A 230 25.37 1.40 21.15
N GLN A 231 24.58 1.49 22.23
CA GLN A 231 24.37 0.40 23.17
C GLN A 231 23.55 -0.73 22.55
N GLU A 232 22.52 -0.41 21.77
CA GLU A 232 21.75 -1.39 21.01
C GLU A 232 22.60 -2.14 19.99
N ILE A 233 23.41 -1.43 19.20
CA ILE A 233 24.32 -2.04 18.21
C ILE A 233 25.31 -2.97 18.94
N ARG A 234 25.91 -2.50 20.04
CA ARG A 234 26.88 -3.28 20.82
C ARG A 234 26.26 -4.53 21.44
N GLY A 235 25.00 -4.46 21.87
CA GLY A 235 24.25 -5.62 22.38
C GLY A 235 23.93 -6.68 21.32
N LEU A 236 23.98 -6.31 20.03
CA LEU A 236 23.76 -7.21 18.90
C LEU A 236 25.07 -7.75 18.30
N MET A 237 26.22 -7.27 18.76
CA MET A 237 27.54 -7.75 18.32
C MET A 237 27.93 -8.99 19.12
N PHE A 238 27.88 -10.17 18.49
CA PHE A 238 28.38 -11.41 19.07
C PHE A 238 29.90 -11.45 18.94
N THR A 239 30.63 -11.40 20.06
CA THR A 239 32.09 -11.47 20.03
C THR A 239 32.57 -12.89 20.29
N PHE A 240 33.67 -13.29 19.66
CA PHE A 240 34.31 -14.60 19.92
C PHE A 240 34.84 -14.71 21.36
N GLU A 241 34.97 -13.58 22.08
CA GLU A 241 35.35 -13.51 23.49
C GLU A 241 34.21 -13.96 24.43
N ASP A 242 32.95 -13.86 24.00
CA ASP A 242 31.79 -14.32 24.77
C ASP A 242 31.74 -15.85 24.90
N ILE A 243 32.41 -16.58 24.00
CA ILE A 243 32.56 -18.05 24.08
C ILE A 243 33.58 -18.44 25.16
N GLN A 244 34.62 -17.63 25.43
CA GLN A 244 35.58 -17.90 26.51
C GLN A 244 35.03 -17.57 27.91
N ALA A 245 33.97 -16.78 28.00
CA ALA A 245 33.29 -16.45 29.25
C ALA A 245 32.18 -17.45 29.64
N LEU A 246 31.90 -18.45 28.78
CA LEU A 246 30.99 -19.54 29.11
C LEU A 246 31.72 -20.55 30.00
N ASP A 247 31.32 -20.61 31.27
CA ASP A 247 31.76 -21.63 32.21
C ASP A 247 31.22 -23.00 31.75
N ASP A 248 31.98 -24.09 31.94
CA ASP A 248 31.71 -25.46 31.42
C ASP A 248 30.32 -26.02 31.81
N ARG A 249 29.60 -25.36 32.72
CA ARG A 249 28.23 -25.71 33.15
C ARG A 249 27.12 -25.18 32.23
N SER A 250 27.42 -24.32 31.25
CA SER A 250 26.44 -23.76 30.31
C SER A 250 26.37 -24.50 28.97
N ILE A 251 27.26 -25.49 28.73
CA ILE A 251 27.35 -26.27 27.48
C ILE A 251 26.78 -27.71 27.66
N GLN A 252 26.01 -27.96 28.72
CA GLN A 252 25.40 -29.28 28.97
C GLN A 252 23.96 -29.39 28.46
#